data_AF-A0A7X7GJ13-F1
#
_entry.id   AF-A0A7X7GJ13-F1
#
_cell.length_a   1.000
_cell.length_b   1.000
_cell.length_c   1.000
_cell.angle_alpha   90.00
_cell.angle_beta   90.00
_cell.angle_gamma   90.00
#
_symmetry.space_group_name_H-M   'P 1'
#
loop_
_entity.id
_entity.type
_entity.pdbx_description
1 polymer ?
#
loop_
_entity_poly.entity_id
_entity_poly.type
_entity_poly.pdbx_seq_one_letter_code
_entity_poly.pdbx_strand_id
1 'polypeptide(L)'
;MSANLAMLIVIGILISAGVYLLIERSITRMLLGLLLFGNGINLLILTSGGEDGNPPIVGRESVHDEMADPLAQAMILTAIVITMGIASFILALAYRAFKITTADLVQNDPEDAKVLRRRSAAEAPDRDRSDDPITGEPSFSGDAFDEHGNPIPIDQLENLEDLEVYEDLHDGDFDDDTDEIEKTQKGESKK
;
A
#
# COMPACT_ATOMS: atom_id res chain seq x y z
N MET A 1 14.40 -38.85 10.13
CA MET A 1 13.85 -37.48 10.02
C MET A 1 13.86 -36.77 11.37
N SER A 2 15.01 -36.23 11.77
CA SER A 2 15.06 -35.23 12.83
C SER A 2 14.88 -33.86 12.20
N ALA A 3 13.74 -33.21 12.42
CA ALA A 3 13.55 -31.83 11.98
C ALA A 3 14.61 -30.93 12.64
N ASN A 4 15.35 -30.17 11.84
CA ASN A 4 16.35 -29.24 12.35
C ASN A 4 15.64 -28.02 12.97
N LEU A 5 15.36 -28.11 14.28
CA LEU A 5 14.61 -27.08 15.01
C LEU A 5 15.29 -25.71 14.94
N ALA A 6 16.63 -25.65 14.92
CA ALA A 6 17.36 -24.41 14.78
C ALA A 6 17.08 -23.74 13.42
N MET A 7 17.07 -24.52 12.34
CA MET A 7 16.74 -24.03 10.99
C MET A 7 15.30 -23.48 10.94
N LEU A 8 14.34 -24.18 11.53
CA LEU A 8 12.94 -23.74 11.58
C LEU A 8 12.76 -22.44 12.36
N ILE A 9 13.47 -22.26 13.49
CA ILE A 9 13.45 -21.02 14.26
C ILE A 9 14.02 -19.87 13.42
N VAL A 10 15.15 -20.08 12.74
CA VAL A 10 15.76 -19.07 11.86
C VAL A 10 14.79 -18.67 10.74
N ILE A 11 14.15 -19.64 10.07
CA ILE A 11 13.14 -19.39 9.04
C ILE A 11 11.98 -18.57 9.60
N GLY A 12 11.47 -18.95 10.79
CA GLY A 12 10.39 -18.21 11.45
C GLY A 12 10.78 -16.77 11.72
N ILE A 13 12.00 -16.52 12.20
CA ILE A 13 12.52 -15.16 12.45
C ILE A 13 12.64 -14.37 11.15
N LEU A 14 13.19 -14.97 10.07
CA LEU A 14 13.30 -14.29 8.77
C LEU A 14 11.93 -13.92 8.21
N ILE A 15 10.98 -14.83 8.25
CA ILE A 15 9.62 -14.59 7.77
C ILE A 15 8.95 -13.51 8.62
N SER A 16 9.06 -13.59 9.94
CA SER A 16 8.46 -12.61 10.86
C SER A 16 9.05 -11.21 10.67
N ALA A 17 10.38 -11.10 10.55
CA ALA A 17 11.06 -9.84 10.28
C ALA A 17 10.71 -9.30 8.89
N GLY A 18 10.60 -10.16 7.87
CA GLY A 18 10.18 -9.78 6.53
C GLY A 18 8.76 -9.23 6.50
N VAL A 19 7.81 -9.92 7.16
CA VAL A 19 6.42 -9.47 7.31
C VAL A 19 6.34 -8.16 8.08
N TYR A 20 7.11 -8.01 9.16
CA TYR A 20 7.17 -6.76 9.93
C TYR A 20 7.59 -5.57 9.05
N LEU A 21 8.63 -5.76 8.22
CA LEU A 21 9.09 -4.73 7.28
C LEU A 21 8.11 -4.48 6.13
N LEU A 22 7.30 -5.48 5.72
CA LEU A 22 6.27 -5.30 4.69
C LEU A 22 5.11 -4.41 5.13
N ILE A 23 4.84 -4.32 6.43
CA ILE A 23 3.76 -3.48 6.99
C ILE A 23 4.22 -2.01 7.15
N GLU A 24 5.51 -1.74 6.97
CA GLU A 24 6.02 -0.37 7.06
C GLU A 24 5.53 0.54 5.92
N ARG A 25 5.43 1.84 6.25
CA ARG A 25 5.03 2.88 5.30
C ARG A 25 6.15 3.31 4.34
N SER A 26 7.39 2.85 4.54
CA SER A 26 8.50 3.18 3.65
C SER A 26 8.64 2.15 2.53
N ILE A 27 8.68 2.61 1.28
CA ILE A 27 8.78 1.72 0.11
C ILE A 27 10.12 0.96 0.16
N THR A 28 11.20 1.64 0.55
CA THR A 28 12.52 0.99 0.72
C THR A 28 12.47 -0.11 1.78
N ARG A 29 11.81 0.12 2.91
CA ARG A 29 11.69 -0.89 3.98
C ARG A 29 10.79 -2.05 3.56
N MET A 30 9.69 -1.77 2.86
CA MET A 30 8.84 -2.80 2.26
C MET A 30 9.63 -3.67 1.25
N LEU A 31 10.49 -3.06 0.43
CA LEU A 31 11.37 -3.80 -0.50
C LEU A 31 12.34 -4.72 0.26
N LEU A 32 12.99 -4.23 1.31
CA LEU A 32 13.86 -5.04 2.17
C LEU A 32 13.07 -6.18 2.84
N GLY A 33 11.83 -5.90 3.27
CA GLY A 33 10.91 -6.90 3.81
C GLY A 33 10.58 -8.01 2.82
N LEU A 34 10.27 -7.66 1.57
CA LEU A 34 10.01 -8.61 0.49
C LEU A 34 11.23 -9.50 0.23
N LEU A 35 12.42 -8.92 0.17
CA LEU A 35 13.67 -9.68 -0.02
C LEU A 35 13.93 -10.63 1.15
N LEU A 36 13.79 -10.17 2.39
CA LEU A 36 14.02 -10.98 3.58
C LEU A 36 13.00 -12.12 3.70
N PHE A 37 11.73 -11.82 3.44
CA PHE A 37 10.65 -12.81 3.38
C PHE A 37 10.89 -13.87 2.31
N GLY A 38 11.26 -13.46 1.09
CA GLY A 38 11.60 -14.37 0.00
C GLY A 38 12.75 -15.32 0.34
N ASN A 39 13.80 -14.82 1.01
CA ASN A 39 14.88 -15.67 1.52
C ASN A 39 14.39 -16.68 2.56
N GLY A 40 13.49 -16.27 3.47
CA GLY A 40 12.85 -17.16 4.43
C GLY A 40 12.07 -18.29 3.77
N ILE A 41 11.28 -18.00 2.72
CA ILE A 41 10.56 -19.01 1.94
C ILE A 41 11.53 -19.95 1.22
N ASN A 42 12.60 -19.44 0.61
CA ASN A 42 13.58 -20.29 -0.07
C ASN A 42 14.23 -21.30 0.89
N LEU A 43 14.55 -20.87 2.12
CA LEU A 43 15.06 -21.76 3.16
C LEU A 43 14.00 -22.75 3.67
N LEU A 44 12.73 -22.35 3.72
CA LEU A 44 11.62 -23.24 4.07
C LEU A 44 11.47 -24.37 3.04
N ILE A 45 11.51 -24.04 1.75
CA ILE A 45 11.46 -25.03 0.67
C ILE A 45 12.65 -25.99 0.76
N LEU A 46 13.85 -25.45 0.99
CA LEU A 46 15.06 -26.26 1.13
C LEU A 46 14.96 -27.24 2.30
N THR A 47 14.49 -26.77 3.45
CA THR A 47 14.34 -27.60 4.67
C THR A 47 13.22 -28.63 4.52
N SER A 48 12.18 -28.32 3.73
CA SER A 48 11.11 -29.26 3.40
C SER A 48 11.52 -30.31 2.36
N GLY A 49 12.60 -30.07 1.61
CA GLY A 49 13.09 -30.93 0.53
C GLY A 49 13.80 -32.21 1.00
N GLY A 50 14.02 -32.40 2.30
CA GLY A 50 14.58 -33.62 2.87
C GLY A 50 15.98 -33.47 3.45
N GLU A 51 16.66 -34.61 3.66
CA GLU A 51 18.01 -34.66 4.24
C GLU A 51 19.08 -34.15 3.25
N ASP A 52 20.22 -33.75 3.82
CA ASP A 52 21.38 -33.32 3.05
C ASP A 52 21.86 -34.47 2.18
N GLY A 53 21.78 -34.27 0.87
CA GLY A 53 22.09 -35.29 -0.12
C GLY A 53 23.18 -34.87 -1.10
N ASN A 54 23.60 -35.83 -1.89
CA ASN A 54 24.51 -35.66 -3.01
C ASN A 54 23.92 -34.65 -4.02
N PRO A 55 24.72 -33.78 -4.66
CA PRO A 55 24.19 -32.82 -5.62
C PRO A 55 23.49 -33.57 -6.76
N PRO A 56 22.31 -33.10 -7.23
CA PRO A 56 21.56 -33.76 -8.30
C PRO A 56 22.19 -33.51 -9.68
N ILE A 57 23.42 -33.98 -9.84
CA ILE A 57 24.22 -33.86 -11.05
C ILE A 57 24.74 -35.25 -11.40
N VAL A 58 24.38 -35.73 -12.59
CA VAL A 58 24.80 -37.04 -13.08
C VAL A 58 26.33 -37.12 -13.12
N GLY A 59 26.90 -38.17 -12.52
CA GLY A 59 28.35 -38.41 -12.51
C GLY A 59 29.12 -37.62 -11.45
N ARG A 60 28.45 -36.94 -10.51
CA ARG A 60 29.09 -36.43 -9.29
C ARG A 60 28.71 -37.28 -8.09
N GLU A 61 29.73 -37.69 -7.34
CA GLU A 61 29.59 -38.34 -6.05
C GLU A 61 30.12 -37.42 -4.94
N SER A 62 29.53 -37.52 -3.76
CA SER A 62 29.98 -36.86 -2.53
C SER A 62 29.88 -37.85 -1.37
N VAL A 63 30.06 -37.35 -0.15
CA VAL A 63 30.05 -38.17 1.08
C VAL A 63 28.65 -38.75 1.37
N HIS A 64 27.60 -38.24 0.72
CA HIS A 64 26.22 -38.66 0.91
C HIS A 64 25.78 -39.69 -0.15
N ASP A 65 25.14 -40.78 0.30
CA ASP A 65 24.62 -41.85 -0.56
C ASP A 65 23.31 -41.47 -1.27
N GLU A 66 22.47 -40.66 -0.62
CA GLU A 66 21.17 -40.22 -1.17
C GLU A 66 21.30 -38.89 -1.89
N MET A 67 20.60 -38.72 -3.01
CA MET A 67 20.60 -37.48 -3.80
C MET A 67 19.63 -36.46 -3.20
N ALA A 68 20.05 -35.19 -3.12
CA ALA A 68 19.19 -34.10 -2.66
C ALA A 68 18.03 -33.87 -3.66
N ASP A 69 16.87 -33.42 -3.18
CA ASP A 69 15.67 -33.26 -4.00
C ASP A 69 15.89 -32.23 -5.16
N PRO A 70 15.94 -32.70 -6.42
CA PRO A 70 16.14 -31.81 -7.58
C PRO A 70 14.94 -30.89 -7.81
N LEU A 71 13.74 -31.28 -7.40
CA LEU A 71 12.53 -30.48 -7.59
C LEU A 71 12.58 -29.25 -6.67
N ALA A 72 12.91 -29.43 -5.40
CA ALA A 72 13.07 -28.33 -4.46
C ALA A 72 14.13 -27.31 -4.95
N GLN A 73 15.27 -27.78 -5.45
CA GLN A 73 16.33 -26.91 -5.99
C GLN A 73 15.88 -26.11 -7.21
N ALA A 74 15.18 -26.76 -8.14
CA ALA A 74 14.63 -26.07 -9.31
C ALA A 74 13.61 -25.00 -8.90
N MET A 75 12.71 -25.31 -7.95
CA MET A 75 11.74 -24.34 -7.45
C MET A 75 12.42 -23.13 -6.80
N ILE A 76 13.44 -23.33 -5.97
CA ILE A 76 14.18 -22.23 -5.33
C ILE A 76 14.85 -21.33 -6.39
N LEU A 77 15.46 -21.93 -7.42
CA LEU A 77 16.06 -21.15 -8.50
C LEU A 77 15.02 -20.26 -9.21
N THR A 78 13.83 -20.81 -9.49
CA THR A 78 12.74 -20.02 -10.10
C THR A 78 12.26 -18.91 -9.18
N ALA A 79 12.12 -19.19 -7.88
CA ALA A 79 11.70 -18.21 -6.89
C ALA A 79 12.69 -17.05 -6.80
N ILE A 80 14.00 -17.33 -6.75
CA ILE A 80 15.05 -16.31 -6.70
C ILE A 80 14.96 -15.36 -7.90
N VAL A 81 14.79 -15.89 -9.12
CA VAL A 81 14.70 -15.07 -10.34
C VAL A 81 13.45 -14.19 -10.33
N ILE A 82 12.30 -14.74 -9.93
CA ILE A 82 11.05 -13.98 -9.82
C ILE A 82 11.19 -12.86 -8.78
N THR A 83 11.73 -13.18 -7.59
CA THR A 83 11.94 -12.19 -6.53
C THR A 83 12.90 -11.09 -6.98
N MET A 84 13.98 -11.42 -7.69
CA MET A 84 14.89 -10.42 -8.26
C MET A 84 14.17 -9.52 -9.28
N GLY A 85 13.35 -10.09 -10.15
CA GLY A 85 12.54 -9.36 -11.12
C GLY A 85 11.59 -8.37 -10.44
N ILE A 86 10.78 -8.85 -9.49
CA ILE A 86 9.84 -8.02 -8.73
C ILE A 86 10.60 -6.94 -7.93
N ALA A 87 11.70 -7.29 -7.26
CA ALA A 87 12.50 -6.34 -6.50
C ALA A 87 13.09 -5.24 -7.39
N SER A 88 13.59 -5.59 -8.58
CA SER A 88 14.11 -4.61 -9.55
C SER A 88 13.03 -3.67 -10.07
N PHE A 89 11.82 -4.21 -10.30
CA PHE A 89 10.67 -3.44 -10.74
C PHE A 89 10.20 -2.47 -9.66
N ILE A 90 10.02 -2.95 -8.42
CA ILE A 90 9.65 -2.12 -7.28
C ILE A 90 10.73 -1.05 -7.03
N LEU A 91 12.01 -1.40 -7.12
CA LEU A 91 13.10 -0.43 -6.95
C LEU A 91 13.08 0.66 -8.04
N ALA A 92 12.76 0.30 -9.30
CA ALA A 92 12.60 1.27 -10.38
C ALA A 92 11.40 2.20 -10.14
N LEU A 93 10.28 1.67 -9.64
CA LEU A 93 9.12 2.47 -9.25
C LEU A 93 9.43 3.37 -8.05
N ALA A 94 10.11 2.86 -7.03
CA ALA A 94 10.54 3.63 -5.87
C ALA A 94 11.44 4.79 -6.29
N TYR A 95 12.40 4.54 -7.19
CA TYR A 95 13.24 5.59 -7.76
C TYR A 95 12.42 6.64 -8.53
N ARG A 96 11.43 6.20 -9.32
CA ARG A 96 10.56 7.12 -10.06
C ARG A 96 9.68 7.95 -9.12
N ALA A 97 9.09 7.34 -8.11
CA ALA A 97 8.29 8.01 -7.09
C ALA A 97 9.13 9.03 -6.32
N PHE A 98 10.33 8.63 -5.88
CA PHE A 98 11.26 9.52 -5.19
C PHE A 98 11.62 10.76 -6.02
N LYS A 99 11.76 10.63 -7.34
CA LYS A 99 11.97 11.80 -8.22
C LYS A 99 10.79 12.77 -8.28
N ILE A 100 9.58 12.32 -8.02
CA ILE A 100 8.35 13.14 -8.11
C ILE A 100 8.05 13.78 -6.76
N THR A 101 7.99 12.98 -5.69
CA THR A 101 7.54 13.43 -4.36
C THR A 101 8.69 13.76 -3.40
N THR A 102 9.94 13.38 -3.71
CA THR A 102 11.13 13.57 -2.84
C THR A 102 10.97 12.95 -1.43
N ALA A 103 10.00 12.05 -1.25
CA ALA A 103 9.73 11.36 0.00
C ALA A 103 9.53 9.86 -0.26
N ASP A 104 10.05 9.01 0.62
CA ASP A 104 9.94 7.54 0.56
C ASP A 104 8.79 7.00 1.43
N LEU A 105 7.83 7.86 1.81
CA LEU A 105 6.72 7.51 2.68
C LEU A 105 5.43 7.41 1.88
N VAL A 106 4.66 6.34 2.10
CA VAL A 106 3.29 6.22 1.62
C VAL A 106 2.41 7.18 2.42
N GLN A 107 1.85 8.17 1.73
CA GLN A 107 1.00 9.20 2.30
C GLN A 107 -0.43 8.68 2.53
N ASN A 108 -1.14 9.26 3.49
CA ASN A 108 -2.59 9.07 3.61
C ASN A 108 -3.28 10.06 2.67
N ASP A 109 -4.33 9.62 1.99
CA ASP A 109 -5.14 10.49 1.14
C ASP A 109 -6.18 11.24 1.99
N PRO A 110 -6.26 12.59 1.94
CA PRO A 110 -7.32 13.33 2.62
C PRO A 110 -8.72 12.97 2.12
N GLU A 111 -8.87 12.50 0.88
CA GLU A 111 -10.15 12.02 0.34
C GLU A 111 -10.68 10.79 1.09
N ASP A 112 -9.79 9.94 1.64
CA ASP A 112 -10.20 8.79 2.45
C ASP A 112 -11.00 9.23 3.69
N ALA A 113 -10.66 10.40 4.27
CA ALA A 113 -11.37 10.97 5.40
C ALA A 113 -12.74 11.56 5.01
N LYS A 114 -12.85 12.11 3.79
CA LYS A 114 -14.12 12.61 3.25
C LYS A 114 -15.11 11.47 3.00
N VAL A 115 -14.64 10.33 2.47
CA VAL A 115 -15.45 9.12 2.28
C VAL A 115 -16.10 8.65 3.59
N LEU A 116 -15.35 8.66 4.71
CA LEU A 116 -15.86 8.26 6.03
C LEU A 116 -16.92 9.21 6.60
N ARG A 117 -16.86 10.50 6.23
CA ARG A 117 -17.79 11.54 6.70
C ARG A 117 -19.05 11.66 5.85
N ARG A 118 -19.13 10.99 4.70
CA ARG A 118 -20.27 11.06 3.78
C ARG A 118 -21.58 10.73 4.48
N ARG A 119 -22.59 11.58 4.27
CA ARG A 119 -23.96 11.35 4.76
C ARG A 119 -25.01 11.27 3.65
N SER A 120 -24.72 11.75 2.44
CA SER A 120 -25.66 11.74 1.31
C SER A 120 -25.02 11.27 0.00
N ALA A 121 -25.86 10.75 -0.90
CA ALA A 121 -25.50 10.38 -2.27
C ALA A 121 -25.09 11.60 -3.14
N ALA A 122 -25.36 12.83 -2.69
CA ALA A 122 -24.90 14.05 -3.34
C ALA A 122 -23.38 14.28 -3.21
N GLU A 123 -22.70 13.65 -2.24
CA GLU A 123 -21.23 13.79 -2.02
C GLU A 123 -20.41 12.71 -2.78
N ALA A 124 -20.97 12.14 -3.85
CA ALA A 124 -20.34 11.05 -4.58
C ALA A 124 -19.33 11.59 -5.63
N PRO A 125 -18.13 10.99 -5.74
CA PRO A 125 -17.01 11.53 -6.54
C PRO A 125 -17.19 11.37 -8.05
N ASP A 126 -18.23 10.66 -8.48
CA ASP A 126 -18.65 10.50 -9.87
C ASP A 126 -19.46 11.71 -10.38
N ARG A 127 -19.85 12.64 -9.50
CA ARG A 127 -20.60 13.84 -9.85
C ARG A 127 -19.67 15.05 -9.82
N ASP A 128 -19.06 15.32 -10.97
CA ASP A 128 -18.31 16.55 -11.22
C ASP A 128 -18.99 17.37 -12.31
N ARG A 129 -18.46 18.57 -12.59
CA ARG A 129 -18.99 19.50 -13.59
C ARG A 129 -19.30 18.87 -14.95
N SER A 130 -18.65 17.77 -15.34
CA SER A 130 -18.86 17.08 -16.62
C SER A 130 -20.16 16.28 -16.71
N ASP A 131 -20.88 16.08 -15.60
CA ASP A 131 -22.09 15.26 -15.51
C ASP A 131 -23.39 16.06 -15.77
N ASP A 132 -23.35 17.02 -16.72
CA ASP A 132 -24.53 17.78 -17.15
C ASP A 132 -25.58 16.83 -17.82
N PRO A 133 -26.79 16.70 -17.27
CA PRO A 133 -27.78 15.73 -17.74
C PRO A 133 -28.39 16.07 -19.11
N ILE A 134 -28.19 17.29 -19.61
CA ILE A 134 -28.75 17.79 -20.87
C ILE A 134 -27.68 17.82 -21.95
N THR A 135 -26.47 18.27 -21.62
CA THR A 135 -25.42 18.56 -22.62
C THR A 135 -24.21 17.63 -22.54
N GLY A 136 -23.92 17.04 -21.37
CA GLY A 136 -22.70 16.27 -21.13
C GLY A 136 -21.41 17.07 -21.26
N GLU A 137 -21.50 18.41 -21.34
CA GLU A 137 -20.35 19.31 -21.30
C GLU A 137 -20.14 19.82 -19.87
N PRO A 138 -18.90 20.16 -19.47
CA PRO A 138 -18.65 20.74 -18.16
C PRO A 138 -19.48 22.01 -17.95
N SER A 139 -20.49 21.95 -17.09
CA SER A 139 -21.41 23.05 -16.87
C SER A 139 -21.53 23.38 -15.38
N PHE A 140 -21.82 24.65 -15.10
CA PHE A 140 -21.99 25.13 -13.72
C PHE A 140 -23.06 24.34 -12.96
N SER A 141 -24.10 23.83 -13.63
CA SER A 141 -25.12 22.98 -13.02
C SER A 141 -24.71 21.53 -12.78
N GLY A 142 -23.55 21.08 -13.27
CA GLY A 142 -23.11 19.69 -13.18
C GLY A 142 -22.97 19.19 -11.74
N ASP A 143 -22.76 20.09 -10.77
CA ASP A 143 -22.60 19.77 -9.35
C ASP A 143 -23.88 20.03 -8.52
N ALA A 144 -24.95 20.56 -9.14
CA ALA A 144 -26.16 20.98 -8.46
C ALA A 144 -27.10 19.79 -8.18
N PHE A 145 -27.04 19.19 -6.99
CA PHE A 145 -27.94 18.10 -6.58
C PHE A 145 -28.58 18.31 -5.21
N ASP A 146 -29.81 17.81 -5.05
CA ASP A 146 -30.50 17.82 -3.76
C ASP A 146 -29.99 16.71 -2.82
N GLU A 147 -30.40 16.74 -1.55
CA GLU A 147 -30.01 15.73 -0.55
C GLU A 147 -30.37 14.29 -0.94
N HIS A 148 -31.26 14.11 -1.93
CA HIS A 148 -31.73 12.84 -2.45
C HIS A 148 -31.04 12.44 -3.76
N GLY A 149 -30.12 13.27 -4.27
CA GLY A 149 -29.33 13.03 -5.48
C GLY A 149 -30.04 13.37 -6.79
N ASN A 150 -31.11 14.17 -6.78
CA ASN A 150 -31.77 14.66 -8.00
C ASN A 150 -31.12 15.98 -8.47
N PRO A 151 -31.01 16.24 -9.79
CA PRO A 151 -30.47 17.49 -10.30
C PRO A 151 -31.33 18.68 -9.87
N ILE A 152 -30.68 19.71 -9.30
CA ILE A 152 -31.32 20.99 -9.00
C ILE A 152 -31.14 21.90 -10.21
N PRO A 153 -32.24 22.41 -10.81
CA PRO A 153 -32.12 23.37 -11.90
C PRO A 153 -31.60 24.73 -11.38
N ILE A 154 -30.87 25.44 -12.23
CA ILE A 154 -30.08 26.64 -11.88
C ILE A 154 -30.92 27.74 -11.20
N ASP A 155 -32.21 27.82 -11.55
CA ASP A 155 -33.17 28.78 -10.99
C ASP A 155 -33.55 28.50 -9.52
N GLN A 156 -33.26 27.30 -9.02
CA GLN A 156 -33.59 26.85 -7.67
C GLN A 156 -32.36 26.78 -6.74
N LEU A 157 -31.19 27.20 -7.21
CA LEU A 157 -29.98 27.30 -6.39
C LEU A 157 -30.08 28.53 -5.48
N GLU A 158 -30.24 28.30 -4.17
CA GLU A 158 -30.27 29.38 -3.17
C GLU A 158 -28.90 30.04 -2.98
N ASN A 159 -27.81 29.30 -3.19
CA ASN A 159 -26.43 29.77 -3.04
C ASN A 159 -25.55 29.26 -4.18
N LEU A 160 -25.12 30.16 -5.07
CA LEU A 160 -24.17 29.79 -6.14
C LEU A 160 -22.75 29.52 -5.60
N GLU A 161 -22.42 30.05 -4.42
CA GLU A 161 -21.12 29.88 -3.77
C GLU A 161 -20.89 28.43 -3.28
N ASP A 162 -21.96 27.66 -3.02
CA ASP A 162 -21.87 26.27 -2.58
C ASP A 162 -21.44 25.30 -3.71
N LEU A 163 -21.42 25.77 -4.97
CA LEU A 163 -20.90 25.02 -6.14
C LEU A 163 -19.41 25.25 -6.39
N GLU A 164 -18.78 26.21 -5.70
CA GLU A 164 -17.32 26.33 -5.70
C GLU A 164 -16.76 25.33 -4.70
N VAL A 165 -16.59 24.08 -5.13
CA VAL A 165 -15.68 23.16 -4.45
C VAL A 165 -14.31 23.83 -4.47
N TYR A 166 -13.89 24.35 -3.32
CA TYR A 166 -12.61 25.02 -3.08
C TYR A 166 -11.49 24.43 -3.95
N GLU A 167 -11.08 25.16 -4.99
CA GLU A 167 -9.82 24.91 -5.72
C GLU A 167 -8.59 25.09 -4.80
N ASP A 168 -8.79 25.55 -3.55
CA ASP A 168 -7.76 25.86 -2.57
C ASP A 168 -7.16 24.64 -1.83
N LEU A 169 -7.57 23.40 -2.16
CA LEU A 169 -6.94 22.19 -1.60
C LEU A 169 -5.50 21.94 -2.12
N HIS A 170 -4.94 22.86 -2.90
CA HIS A 170 -3.56 22.77 -3.38
C HIS A 170 -2.50 23.32 -2.40
N ASP A 171 -2.92 24.08 -1.37
CA ASP A 171 -2.03 24.56 -0.32
C ASP A 171 -2.31 23.80 0.98
N GLY A 172 -1.42 22.86 1.33
CA GLY A 172 -1.56 21.92 2.44
C GLY A 172 -1.54 22.51 3.86
N ASP A 173 -2.07 23.71 4.08
CA ASP A 173 -2.32 24.26 5.41
C ASP A 173 -3.76 23.92 5.83
N PHE A 174 -3.93 22.69 6.33
CA PHE A 174 -5.08 22.39 7.19
C PHE A 174 -4.79 22.99 8.57
N ASP A 175 -5.43 24.11 8.89
CA ASP A 175 -5.59 24.50 10.29
C ASP A 175 -6.44 23.41 10.96
N ASP A 176 -5.79 22.61 11.80
CA ASP A 176 -6.43 21.55 12.56
C ASP A 176 -7.30 22.21 13.66
N ASP A 177 -8.61 22.29 13.43
CA ASP A 177 -9.59 22.81 14.39
C ASP A 177 -9.54 22.11 15.76
N THR A 178 -8.79 21.02 15.90
CA THR A 178 -8.55 20.36 17.19
C THR A 178 -7.61 21.15 18.12
N ASP A 179 -6.82 22.10 17.61
CA ASP A 179 -5.94 22.96 18.42
C ASP A 179 -6.68 24.09 19.15
N GLU A 180 -7.83 24.55 18.65
CA GLU A 180 -8.60 25.60 19.33
C GLU A 180 -9.27 25.08 20.60
N ILE A 181 -9.77 23.84 20.58
CA ILE A 181 -10.45 23.25 21.73
C ILE A 181 -9.49 23.08 22.92
N GLU A 182 -8.22 22.73 22.67
CA GLU A 182 -7.22 22.57 23.74
C GLU A 182 -6.76 23.91 24.36
N LYS A 183 -6.74 25.00 23.57
CA LYS A 183 -6.40 26.34 24.07
C LYS A 183 -7.48 26.93 24.97
N THR A 184 -8.76 26.70 24.65
CA THR A 184 -9.88 27.16 25.51
C THR A 184 -9.88 26.50 26.89
N GLN A 185 -9.52 25.21 27.00
CA GLN A 185 -9.49 24.53 28.31
C GLN A 185 -8.29 24.91 29.18
N LYS A 186 -7.15 25.28 28.57
CA LYS A 186 -5.95 25.70 29.33
C LYS A 186 -6.02 27.15 29.83
N GLY A 187 -6.89 27.97 29.25
CA GLY A 187 -7.08 29.38 29.63
C GLY A 187 -7.86 29.59 30.94
N GLU A 188 -8.70 28.63 31.35
CA GLU A 188 -9.53 28.78 32.56
C GLU A 188 -8.86 28.29 33.86
N SER A 189 -7.67 27.67 33.80
CA SER A 189 -6.96 27.17 35.00
C SER A 189 -5.93 28.15 35.59
N LYS A 190 -5.91 29.42 35.15
CA LYS A 190 -5.11 30.49 35.76
C LYS A 190 -5.93 31.75 36.01
N LYS A 191 -6.86 31.68 36.95
CA LYS A 191 -7.24 32.80 37.82
C LYS A 191 -7.48 32.32 39.22
#